data_AF-A0A0D0NQT7-F1
#
_entry.id   AF-A0A0D0NQT7-F1
#
_cell.length_a   1.000
_cell.length_b   1.000
_cell.length_c   1.000
_cell.angle_alpha   90.00
_cell.angle_beta   90.00
_cell.angle_gamma   90.00
#
_symmetry.space_group_name_H-M   'P 1'
#
loop_
_entity.id
_entity.type
_entity.pdbx_description
1 polymer ?
#
loop_
_entity_poly.entity_id
_entity_poly.type
_entity_poly.pdbx_seq_one_letter_code
_entity_poly.pdbx_strand_id
1 'polypeptide(L)' 'MTHRRLPTAANYPVPTPANGQDPRFTHGLLFDIARRIEDAGFPPITTGHDLVRLMETLYVFCYSEDR' A
#
# COMPACT_ATOMS: atom_id res chain seq x y z
N MET A 1 1.45 -22.31 -22.29
CA MET A 1 0.39 -22.03 -21.27
C MET A 1 1.01 -22.24 -19.90
N THR A 2 1.59 -21.20 -19.32
CA THR A 2 2.26 -21.31 -18.01
C THR A 2 1.19 -21.15 -16.93
N HIS A 3 0.91 -22.21 -16.18
CA HIS A 3 0.05 -22.14 -15.01
C HIS A 3 0.62 -21.11 -14.03
N ARG A 4 -0.06 -19.97 -13.87
CA ARG A 4 0.21 -19.00 -12.82
C ARG A 4 -0.07 -19.70 -11.49
N ARG A 5 0.96 -20.26 -10.85
CA ARG A 5 0.88 -20.69 -9.45
C ARG A 5 0.55 -19.44 -8.64
N LEU A 6 -0.70 -19.33 -8.20
CA LEU A 6 -1.04 -18.36 -7.16
C LEU A 6 -0.32 -18.84 -5.89
N PRO A 7 0.45 -17.97 -5.21
CA PRO A 7 1.08 -18.34 -3.96
C PRO A 7 0.01 -18.82 -2.98
N THR A 8 0.27 -19.96 -2.34
CA THR A 8 -0.66 -20.63 -1.41
C THR A 8 -0.65 -19.98 -0.03
N ALA A 9 0.37 -19.18 0.26
CA ALA A 9 0.51 -18.37 1.46
C ALA A 9 0.32 -16.89 1.13
N ALA A 10 -0.11 -16.10 2.13
CA ALA A 10 -0.16 -14.65 1.99
C ALA A 10 1.23 -14.10 1.69
N ASN A 11 1.33 -13.21 0.69
CA ASN A 11 2.58 -12.56 0.32
C ASN A 11 2.98 -11.42 1.29
N TYR A 12 2.13 -11.11 2.27
CA TYR A 12 2.32 -10.01 3.20
C TYR A 12 2.10 -10.49 4.65
N PRO A 13 2.80 -9.86 5.63
CA PRO A 13 3.76 -8.78 5.42
C PRO A 13 5.07 -9.26 4.77
N VAL A 14 5.79 -8.35 4.13
CA VAL A 14 7.13 -8.59 3.58
C VAL A 14 8.20 -8.05 4.54
N PRO A 15 9.46 -8.52 4.45
CA PRO A 15 10.53 -7.97 5.28
C PRO A 15 10.66 -6.46 5.14
N THR A 16 10.70 -5.76 6.28
CA THR A 16 10.88 -4.31 6.34
C THR A 16 12.27 -3.91 5.79
N PRO A 17 12.37 -2.85 4.98
CA PRO A 17 13.66 -2.33 4.54
C PRO A 17 14.56 -1.94 5.72
N ALA A 18 15.85 -2.29 5.65
CA ALA A 18 16.79 -2.08 6.75
C ALA A 18 16.99 -0.60 7.14
N ASN A 19 16.79 0.32 6.21
CA ASN A 19 16.88 1.76 6.41
C ASN A 19 15.51 2.44 6.65
N GLY A 20 14.42 1.66 6.73
CA GLY A 20 13.06 2.17 6.86
C GLY A 20 12.56 2.95 5.65
N GLN A 21 13.28 2.94 4.53
CA GLN A 21 12.91 3.63 3.29
C GLN A 21 12.66 2.62 2.19
N ASP A 22 11.45 2.64 1.62
CA ASP A 22 11.14 1.87 0.42
C ASP A 22 10.94 2.80 -0.77
N PRO A 23 11.78 2.74 -1.82
CA PRO A 23 11.69 3.63 -2.97
C PRO A 23 10.39 3.44 -3.79
N ARG A 24 9.62 2.37 -3.54
CA ARG A 24 8.32 2.15 -4.16
C ARG A 24 7.25 3.07 -3.55
N PHE A 25 7.42 3.56 -2.32
CA PHE A 25 6.52 4.51 -1.66
C PHE A 25 6.77 5.93 -2.18
N THR A 26 6.21 6.21 -3.35
CA THR A 26 6.31 7.52 -4.01
C THR A 26 5.01 8.31 -3.87
N HIS A 27 5.07 9.64 -4.02
CA HIS A 27 3.85 10.47 -4.11
C HIS A 27 2.94 10.01 -5.25
N GLY A 28 3.50 9.60 -6.40
CA GLY A 28 2.73 9.08 -7.53
C GLY A 28 1.89 7.85 -7.15
N LEU A 29 2.50 6.89 -6.43
CA LEU A 29 1.79 5.72 -5.93
C LEU A 29 0.64 6.12 -4.98
N LEU A 30 0.86 7.09 -4.09
CA LEU A 30 -0.18 7.55 -3.16
C LEU A 30 -1.37 8.16 -3.91
N PHE A 31 -1.13 8.97 -4.94
CA PHE A 31 -2.21 9.53 -5.76
C PHE A 31 -2.94 8.46 -6.59
N ASP A 32 -2.21 7.47 -7.12
CA ASP A 32 -2.83 6.36 -7.86
C ASP A 32 -3.74 5.53 -6.95
N ILE A 33 -3.31 5.26 -5.71
CA ILE A 33 -4.12 4.53 -4.74
C ILE A 33 -5.30 5.38 -4.26
N ALA A 34 -5.10 6.67 -3.99
CA ALA A 34 -6.16 7.60 -3.61
C ALA A 34 -7.29 7.59 -4.66
N ARG A 35 -6.93 7.74 -5.93
CA ARG A 35 -7.87 7.66 -7.06
C ARG A 35 -8.56 6.31 -7.11
N ARG A 36 -7.84 5.20 -6.87
CA ARG A 36 -8.44 3.86 -6.89
C ARG A 36 -9.47 3.65 -5.77
N ILE A 37 -9.23 4.24 -4.59
CA ILE A 37 -10.14 4.26 -3.44
C ILE A 37 -11.38 5.08 -3.79
N GLU A 38 -11.20 6.26 -4.39
CA GLU A 38 -12.30 7.10 -4.89
C GLU A 38 -13.16 6.38 -5.93
N ASP A 39 -12.54 5.73 -6.92
CA ASP A 39 -13.22 4.93 -7.94
C ASP A 39 -14.00 3.75 -7.35
N ALA A 40 -13.66 3.30 -6.14
CA ALA A 40 -14.39 2.28 -5.41
C ALA A 40 -15.60 2.83 -4.62
N GLY A 41 -15.86 4.14 -4.70
CA GLY A 41 -16.99 4.81 -4.06
C GLY A 41 -16.70 5.38 -2.68
N PHE A 42 -15.43 5.39 -2.24
CA PHE A 42 -15.05 6.05 -1.00
C PHE A 42 -14.90 7.57 -1.19
N PRO A 43 -15.03 8.37 -0.13
CA PRO A 43 -14.82 9.80 -0.21
C PRO A 43 -13.42 10.17 -0.74
N PRO A 44 -13.29 11.30 -1.44
CA PRO A 44 -12.00 11.76 -1.94
C PRO A 44 -11.04 12.13 -0.84
N ILE A 45 -9.76 11.93 -1.12
CA ILE A 45 -8.68 12.39 -0.24
C ILE A 45 -8.49 13.89 -0.48
N THR A 46 -8.90 14.71 0.48
CA THR A 46 -8.98 16.16 0.32
C THR A 46 -7.88 16.92 1.05
N THR A 47 -7.16 16.26 1.98
CA THR A 47 -6.13 16.92 2.79
C THR A 47 -4.79 16.19 2.76
N GLY A 48 -3.72 16.93 3.03
CA GLY A 48 -2.38 16.33 3.20
C GLY A 48 -2.31 15.35 4.37
N HIS A 49 -3.12 15.55 5.41
CA HIS A 49 -3.21 14.63 6.55
C HIS A 49 -3.77 13.27 6.12
N ASP A 50 -4.78 13.24 5.26
CA ASP A 50 -5.35 12.00 4.72
C ASP A 50 -4.31 11.25 3.86
N LEU A 51 -3.49 11.97 3.09
CA LEU A 51 -2.39 11.37 2.31
C LEU A 51 -1.33 10.73 3.20
N VAL A 52 -0.96 11.39 4.31
CA VAL A 52 -0.02 10.82 5.30
C VAL A 52 -0.61 9.58 5.93
N ARG A 53 -1.88 9.62 6.34
CA ARG A 53 -2.59 8.46 6.91
C ARG A 53 -2.67 7.29 5.93
N LEU A 54 -2.91 7.57 4.65
CA LEU A 54 -2.89 6.55 3.61
C LEU A 54 -1.49 5.93 3.49
N MET A 55 -0.44 6.74 3.47
CA MET A 55 0.94 6.27 3.40
C MET A 55 1.32 5.38 4.60
N GLU A 56 1.00 5.82 5.83
CA GLU A 56 1.20 5.05 7.06
C GLU A 56 0.46 3.70 7.00
N THR A 57 -0.80 3.72 6.57
CA THR A 57 -1.64 2.51 6.46
C THR A 57 -1.07 1.53 5.45
N LEU A 58 -0.64 2.01 4.28
CA LEU A 58 0.00 1.18 3.26
C LEU A 58 1.32 0.59 3.74
N TYR A 59 2.09 1.35 4.52
CA TYR A 59 3.35 0.87 5.10
C TYR A 59 3.09 -0.23 6.12
N VAL A 60 2.17 -0.02 7.06
CA VAL A 60 1.76 -1.02 8.05
C VAL A 60 1.21 -2.27 7.35
N PHE A 61 0.37 -2.11 6.33
CA PHE A 61 -0.07 -3.25 5.52
C PHE A 61 1.13 -3.99 4.91
N CYS A 62 2.06 -3.31 4.25
CA CYS A 62 3.17 -4.00 3.60
C CYS A 62 4.10 -4.72 4.58
N TYR A 63 4.33 -4.19 5.78
CA TYR A 63 5.46 -4.63 6.62
C TYR A 63 5.11 -5.12 8.02
N SER A 64 3.88 -4.89 8.50
CA SER A 64 3.48 -5.26 9.87
C SER A 64 2.70 -6.58 9.90
N GLU A 65 3.08 -7.45 10.84
CA GLU A 65 2.34 -8.65 11.25
C GLU A 65 1.17 -8.29 12.18
N ASP A 66 1.28 -7.17 12.91
CA ASP A 66 0.23 -6.69 13.80
C ASP A 66 -0.91 -6.08 12.97
N ARG A 67 -1.98 -6.85 12.76
CA ARG A 67 -3.23 -6.44 12.11
C ARG A 67 -4.44 -6.99 12.86
#